data_AF-A0A379AAT6-F1
#
_entry.id   AF-A0A379AAT6-F1
#
_cell.length_a   1.000
_cell.length_b   1.000
_cell.length_c   1.000
_cell.angle_alpha   90.00
_cell.angle_beta   90.00
_cell.angle_gamma   90.00
#
_symmetry.space_group_name_H-M   'P 1'
#
loop_
_entity.id
_entity.type
_entity.pdbx_description
1 polymer ?
#
loop_
_entity_poly.entity_id
_entity_poly.type
_entity_poly.pdbx_seq_one_letter_code
_entity_poly.pdbx_strand_id
1 'polypeptide(L)'
;MNQQMYRAAVTQHNLQSLQARGMLIWGPDSGSQACGDVGPGRMLDPLVIVDHAVQWASPVNDLQHLNIMITAGPTREALDPVRYITNHSSGKMGFAIAAAAARRGAQVTLVSGPVTLSAPAGVRRIDVTSALEMQAAVMSEIDKQHIFIASAAVADYRAADIAADKIKKQGGDDNVTLNLVKNPDIVAGVAALQEKPAVRRWICC
;
A
#
# COMPACT_ATOMS: atom_id res chain seq x y z
N MET A 1 2.82 42.28 -11.74
CA MET A 1 4.02 42.88 -12.38
C MET A 1 3.59 43.58 -13.65
N ASN A 2 4.14 44.77 -13.97
CA ASN A 2 3.77 45.46 -15.22
C ASN A 2 4.20 44.64 -16.46
N GLN A 3 3.49 44.76 -17.58
CA GLN A 3 3.77 44.00 -18.81
C GLN A 3 5.17 44.21 -19.37
N GLN A 4 5.74 45.41 -19.26
CA GLN A 4 7.10 45.71 -19.74
C GLN A 4 8.13 44.97 -18.89
N MET A 5 7.93 44.94 -17.56
CA MET A 5 8.78 44.18 -16.64
C MET A 5 8.66 42.67 -16.86
N TYR A 6 7.45 42.17 -17.13
CA TYR A 6 7.25 40.75 -17.46
C TYR A 6 7.94 40.37 -18.76
N ARG A 7 7.84 41.20 -19.81
CA ARG A 7 8.46 40.98 -21.12
C ARG A 7 9.96 41.25 -21.16
N ALA A 8 10.54 41.86 -20.12
CA ALA A 8 11.97 42.15 -20.07
C ALA A 8 12.80 40.88 -20.22
N ALA A 9 13.90 40.96 -20.97
CA ALA A 9 14.76 39.81 -21.28
C ALA A 9 15.27 39.10 -20.02
N VAL A 10 15.62 39.87 -18.98
CA VAL A 10 16.07 39.33 -17.69
C VAL A 10 14.98 38.48 -17.02
N THR A 11 13.73 38.96 -17.02
CA THR A 11 12.59 38.23 -16.44
C THR A 11 12.30 36.95 -17.20
N GLN A 12 12.30 37.00 -18.53
CA GLN A 12 12.08 35.82 -19.38
C GLN A 12 13.19 34.78 -19.21
N HIS A 13 14.46 35.21 -19.11
CA HIS A 13 15.58 34.33 -18.82
C HIS A 13 15.46 33.64 -17.44
N ASN A 14 15.01 34.37 -16.42
CA ASN A 14 14.77 33.81 -15.08
C ASN A 14 13.63 32.78 -15.09
N LEU A 15 12.53 33.06 -15.79
CA LEU A 15 11.41 32.12 -15.92
C LEU A 15 11.84 30.83 -16.63
N GLN A 16 12.60 30.95 -17.72
CA GLN A 16 13.19 29.80 -18.42
C GLN A 16 14.12 28.99 -17.50
N SER A 17 14.95 29.67 -16.71
CA SER A 17 15.85 29.02 -15.75
C SER A 17 15.09 28.26 -14.65
N LEU A 18 13.98 28.81 -14.16
CA LEU A 18 13.12 28.15 -13.17
C LEU A 18 12.42 26.92 -13.79
N GLN A 19 11.92 27.06 -15.01
CA GLN A 19 11.28 25.95 -15.74
C GLN A 19 12.29 24.82 -16.02
N ALA A 20 13.53 25.15 -16.40
CA ALA A 20 14.61 24.17 -16.60
C ALA A 20 14.99 23.43 -15.30
N ARG A 21 14.71 24.01 -14.12
CA ARG A 21 14.89 23.37 -12.81
C ARG A 21 13.67 22.54 -12.36
N GLY A 22 12.63 22.45 -13.19
CA GLY A 22 11.39 21.71 -12.88
C GLY A 22 10.40 22.49 -12.00
N MET A 23 10.57 23.80 -11.84
CA MET A 23 9.59 24.61 -11.10
C MET A 23 8.34 24.85 -11.96
N LEU A 24 7.17 24.73 -11.34
CA LEU A 24 5.91 25.10 -11.98
C LEU A 24 5.78 26.62 -12.03
N ILE A 25 5.45 27.14 -13.22
CA ILE A 25 5.17 28.56 -13.44
C ILE A 25 3.68 28.69 -13.74
N TRP A 26 2.92 29.30 -12.83
CA TRP A 26 1.50 29.57 -13.02
C TRP A 26 1.27 31.04 -13.39
N GLY A 27 0.68 31.26 -14.58
CA GLY A 27 0.42 32.60 -15.10
C GLY A 27 1.65 33.25 -15.74
N PRO A 28 1.64 34.59 -15.90
CA PRO A 28 0.65 35.53 -15.40
C PRO A 28 -0.64 35.56 -16.24
N ASP A 29 -1.67 36.17 -15.70
CA ASP A 29 -2.87 36.55 -16.44
C ASP A 29 -2.63 37.84 -17.27
N SER A 30 -3.50 38.09 -18.25
CA SER A 30 -3.50 39.31 -19.06
C SER A 30 -4.71 40.18 -18.75
N GLY A 31 -4.51 41.49 -18.63
CA GLY A 31 -5.62 42.41 -18.37
C GLY A 31 -5.17 43.84 -18.15
N SER A 32 -6.11 44.69 -17.76
CA SER A 32 -5.85 46.09 -17.41
C SER A 32 -4.92 46.18 -16.20
N GLN A 33 -3.93 47.06 -16.31
CA GLN A 33 -2.91 47.29 -15.30
C GLN A 33 -3.07 48.68 -14.68
N ALA A 34 -2.51 48.89 -13.48
CA ALA A 34 -2.61 50.15 -12.75
C ALA A 34 -2.05 51.38 -13.51
N CYS A 35 -1.23 51.15 -14.54
CA CYS A 35 -0.68 52.18 -15.41
C CYS A 35 -1.54 52.48 -16.66
N GLY A 36 -2.70 51.83 -16.82
CA GLY A 36 -3.60 51.99 -17.97
C GLY A 36 -3.32 51.05 -19.15
N ASP A 37 -2.21 50.33 -19.11
CA ASP A 37 -1.85 49.33 -20.13
C ASP A 37 -2.70 48.05 -20.02
N VAL A 38 -2.93 47.37 -21.14
CA VAL A 38 -3.53 46.03 -21.18
C VAL A 38 -2.50 45.03 -21.69
N GLY A 39 -2.18 44.02 -20.87
CA GLY A 39 -1.17 43.03 -21.23
C GLY A 39 -0.85 42.03 -20.11
N PRO A 40 0.08 41.09 -20.36
CA PRO A 40 0.45 40.06 -19.40
C PRO A 40 1.14 40.65 -18.18
N GLY A 41 1.01 40.00 -17.03
CA GLY A 41 1.72 40.37 -15.80
C GLY A 41 0.82 40.55 -14.58
N ARG A 42 -0.50 40.46 -14.77
CA ARG A 42 -1.45 40.37 -13.66
C ARG A 42 -1.29 39.02 -12.97
N MET A 43 -1.45 38.99 -11.65
CA MET A 43 -1.54 37.72 -10.93
C MET A 43 -2.78 36.97 -11.43
N LEU A 44 -2.69 35.64 -11.52
CA LEU A 44 -3.88 34.80 -11.74
C LEU A 44 -4.95 35.13 -10.69
N ASP A 45 -6.21 34.94 -11.06
CA ASP A 45 -7.30 35.03 -10.10
C ASP A 45 -7.05 34.07 -8.92
N PRO A 46 -7.29 34.47 -7.67
CA PRO A 46 -7.05 33.63 -6.51
C PRO A 46 -7.71 32.25 -6.60
N LEU A 47 -8.92 32.15 -7.18
CA LEU A 47 -9.61 30.87 -7.32
C LEU A 47 -8.89 29.95 -8.33
N VAL A 48 -8.36 30.52 -9.41
CA VAL A 48 -7.55 29.77 -10.39
C VAL A 48 -6.25 29.25 -9.76
N ILE A 49 -5.63 30.02 -8.86
CA ILE A 49 -4.45 29.57 -8.11
C ILE A 49 -4.82 28.41 -7.18
N VAL A 50 -5.96 28.51 -6.49
CA VAL A 50 -6.47 27.42 -5.64
C VAL A 50 -6.73 26.18 -6.47
N ASP A 51 -7.36 26.30 -7.64
CA ASP A 51 -7.64 25.17 -8.53
C ASP A 51 -6.34 24.49 -9.00
N HIS A 52 -5.32 25.27 -9.41
CA HIS A 52 -4.02 24.71 -9.78
C HIS A 52 -3.31 24.03 -8.60
N ALA A 53 -3.40 24.59 -7.39
CA ALA A 53 -2.82 23.98 -6.20
C ALA A 53 -3.55 22.67 -5.83
N VAL A 54 -4.88 22.66 -5.91
CA VAL A 54 -5.69 21.46 -5.68
C VAL A 54 -5.39 20.41 -6.73
N GLN A 55 -5.29 20.75 -8.01
CA GLN A 55 -4.96 19.81 -9.07
C GLN A 55 -3.54 19.25 -8.93
N TRP A 56 -2.56 20.09 -8.59
CA TRP A 56 -1.19 19.64 -8.34
C TRP A 56 -1.09 18.73 -7.11
N ALA A 57 -1.86 19.03 -6.07
CA ALA A 57 -1.95 18.21 -4.86
C ALA A 57 -2.90 17.01 -5.01
N SER A 58 -3.68 16.93 -6.10
CA SER A 58 -4.70 15.91 -6.26
C SER A 58 -4.06 14.54 -6.34
N PRO A 59 -4.60 13.54 -5.63
CA PRO A 59 -4.12 12.18 -5.73
C PRO A 59 -4.21 11.70 -7.19
N VAL A 60 -3.11 11.15 -7.70
CA VAL A 60 -3.12 10.47 -8.99
C VAL A 60 -3.93 9.19 -8.83
N ASN A 61 -5.20 9.21 -9.28
CA ASN A 61 -6.13 8.08 -9.19
C ASN A 61 -5.96 7.07 -10.33
N ASP A 62 -4.71 6.82 -10.74
CA ASP A 62 -4.42 5.96 -11.89
C ASP A 62 -4.67 4.47 -11.63
N LEU A 63 -4.90 4.07 -10.36
CA LEU A 63 -5.27 2.70 -10.00
C LEU A 63 -6.77 2.53 -9.70
N GLN A 64 -7.61 3.54 -9.96
CA GLN A 64 -9.04 3.51 -9.59
C GLN A 64 -9.88 2.36 -10.18
N HIS A 65 -9.40 1.76 -11.28
CA HIS A 65 -10.04 0.64 -11.96
C HIS A 65 -9.51 -0.72 -11.48
N LEU A 66 -8.59 -0.74 -10.51
CA LEU A 66 -7.93 -1.95 -10.04
C LEU A 66 -8.43 -2.38 -8.65
N ASN A 67 -8.52 -3.69 -8.49
CA ASN A 67 -8.81 -4.37 -7.25
C ASN A 67 -7.51 -5.06 -6.85
N ILE A 68 -6.96 -4.72 -5.69
CA ILE A 68 -5.64 -5.18 -5.26
C ILE A 68 -5.79 -5.89 -3.93
N MET A 69 -5.41 -7.17 -3.90
CA MET A 69 -5.31 -7.94 -2.67
C MET A 69 -3.86 -8.00 -2.19
N ILE A 70 -3.66 -7.75 -0.91
CA ILE A 70 -2.35 -7.72 -0.27
C ILE A 70 -2.41 -8.60 0.98
N THR A 71 -1.48 -9.52 1.14
CA THR A 71 -1.27 -10.22 2.43
C THR A 71 -0.18 -9.50 3.22
N ALA A 72 -0.36 -9.32 4.53
CA ALA A 72 0.62 -8.66 5.39
C ALA A 72 0.69 -9.28 6.80
N GLY A 73 1.78 -9.03 7.51
CA GLY A 73 1.99 -9.52 8.88
C GLY A 73 2.44 -10.98 8.95
N PRO A 74 2.71 -11.50 10.16
CA PRO A 74 3.10 -12.89 10.38
C PRO A 74 1.87 -13.80 10.44
N THR A 75 2.04 -15.13 10.36
CA THR A 75 1.00 -16.07 10.85
C THR A 75 1.43 -16.68 12.18
N ARG A 76 0.46 -17.05 13.02
CA ARG A 76 0.65 -17.71 14.31
C ARG A 76 0.04 -19.11 14.26
N GLU A 77 0.89 -20.11 14.24
CA GLU A 77 0.50 -21.52 14.20
C GLU A 77 0.43 -22.05 15.63
N ALA A 78 -0.78 -22.26 16.14
CA ALA A 78 -1.00 -22.74 17.50
C ALA A 78 -0.36 -24.11 17.74
N LEU A 79 0.28 -24.26 18.91
CA LEU A 79 0.78 -25.52 19.45
C LEU A 79 -0.15 -26.04 20.55
N ASP A 80 -0.56 -25.13 21.43
CA ASP A 80 -1.51 -25.29 22.51
C ASP A 80 -2.28 -23.95 22.70
N PRO A 81 -3.26 -23.83 23.62
CA PRO A 81 -4.02 -22.57 23.78
C PRO A 81 -3.18 -21.35 24.21
N VAL A 82 -1.92 -21.56 24.59
CA VAL A 82 -1.03 -20.53 25.14
C VAL A 82 0.15 -20.24 24.20
N ARG A 83 0.62 -21.25 23.45
CA ARG A 83 1.85 -21.21 22.67
C ARG A 83 1.57 -21.35 21.18
N TYR A 84 2.36 -20.65 20.37
CA TYR A 84 2.30 -20.71 18.92
C TYR A 84 3.70 -20.54 18.31
N ILE A 85 3.86 -20.99 17.07
CA ILE A 85 5.01 -20.72 16.22
C ILE A 85 4.66 -19.54 15.31
N THR A 86 5.57 -18.58 15.16
CA THR A 86 5.38 -17.41 14.29
C THR A 86 6.69 -17.00 13.65
N ASN A 87 6.59 -16.34 12.50
CA ASN A 87 7.71 -15.61 11.93
C ASN A 87 7.76 -14.18 12.49
N HIS A 88 8.96 -13.59 12.52
CA HIS A 88 9.12 -12.18 12.87
C HIS A 88 8.69 -11.32 11.68
N SER A 89 7.54 -10.67 11.79
CA SER A 89 7.11 -9.67 10.82
C SER A 89 6.33 -8.57 11.50
N SER A 90 6.67 -7.33 11.16
CA SER A 90 5.94 -6.15 11.65
C SER A 90 4.70 -5.83 10.80
N GLY A 91 4.56 -6.43 9.62
CA GLY A 91 3.51 -6.10 8.65
C GLY A 91 3.64 -4.72 7.99
N LYS A 92 4.57 -3.85 8.43
CA LYS A 92 4.69 -2.45 7.99
C LYS A 92 4.77 -2.29 6.47
N MET A 93 5.50 -3.18 5.81
CA MET A 93 5.66 -3.16 4.36
C MET A 93 4.32 -3.37 3.63
N GLY A 94 3.58 -4.43 3.94
CA GLY A 94 2.29 -4.70 3.32
C GLY A 94 1.27 -3.59 3.59
N PHE A 95 1.26 -3.04 4.81
CA PHE A 95 0.42 -1.89 5.16
C PHE A 95 0.80 -0.63 4.38
N ALA A 96 2.09 -0.36 4.17
CA ALA A 96 2.55 0.77 3.37
C ALA A 96 2.16 0.64 1.89
N ILE A 97 2.27 -0.56 1.33
CA ILE A 97 1.82 -0.85 -0.05
C ILE A 97 0.31 -0.66 -0.16
N ALA A 98 -0.47 -1.15 0.81
CA ALA A 98 -1.91 -0.97 0.85
C ALA A 98 -2.32 0.51 0.90
N ALA A 99 -1.66 1.29 1.77
CA ALA A 99 -1.89 2.73 1.87
C ALA A 99 -1.56 3.46 0.56
N ALA A 100 -0.45 3.10 -0.10
CA ALA A 100 -0.04 3.72 -1.35
C ALA A 100 -0.99 3.40 -2.51
N ALA A 101 -1.46 2.15 -2.59
CA ALA A 101 -2.44 1.72 -3.59
C ALA A 101 -3.80 2.41 -3.40
N ALA A 102 -4.31 2.46 -2.17
CA ALA A 102 -5.57 3.13 -1.86
C ALA A 102 -5.50 4.65 -2.14
N ARG A 103 -4.36 5.29 -1.84
CA ARG A 103 -4.14 6.71 -2.15
C ARG A 103 -4.16 7.00 -3.66
N ARG A 104 -3.86 6.00 -4.49
CA ARG A 104 -3.95 6.07 -5.96
C ARG A 104 -5.30 5.58 -6.51
N GLY A 105 -6.30 5.45 -5.64
CA GLY A 105 -7.67 5.11 -5.99
C GLY A 105 -8.00 3.62 -6.06
N ALA A 106 -7.04 2.71 -5.87
CA ALA A 106 -7.32 1.28 -5.96
C ALA A 106 -8.31 0.80 -4.89
N GLN A 107 -9.14 -0.19 -5.23
CA GLN A 107 -9.93 -0.92 -4.25
C GLN A 107 -9.04 -1.97 -3.57
N VAL A 108 -8.62 -1.70 -2.35
CA VAL A 108 -7.61 -2.54 -1.66
C VAL A 108 -8.28 -3.47 -0.65
N THR A 109 -7.98 -4.76 -0.76
CA THR A 109 -8.27 -5.77 0.27
C THR A 109 -6.96 -6.20 0.95
N LEU A 110 -6.84 -6.01 2.25
CA LEU A 110 -5.66 -6.33 3.05
C LEU A 110 -5.97 -7.52 3.97
N VAL A 111 -5.42 -8.69 3.65
CA VAL A 111 -5.48 -9.87 4.52
C VAL A 111 -4.31 -9.80 5.50
N SER A 112 -4.60 -9.47 6.75
CA SER A 112 -3.59 -9.20 7.77
C SER A 112 -3.51 -10.33 8.78
N GLY A 113 -2.31 -10.85 8.96
CA GLY A 113 -1.94 -11.59 10.16
C GLY A 113 -1.91 -10.70 11.42
N PRO A 114 -1.68 -11.27 12.61
CA PRO A 114 -1.74 -10.55 13.88
C PRO A 114 -0.64 -9.48 14.01
N VAL A 115 -1.03 -8.23 13.80
CA VAL A 115 -0.22 -7.01 14.01
C VAL A 115 -1.05 -5.92 14.68
N THR A 116 -0.37 -4.96 15.32
CA THR A 116 -1.00 -3.82 16.01
C THR A 116 -1.24 -2.59 15.11
N LEU A 117 -0.88 -2.67 13.82
CA LEU A 117 -1.06 -1.57 12.87
C LEU A 117 -2.54 -1.36 12.55
N SER A 118 -3.00 -0.12 12.49
CA SER A 118 -4.35 0.22 12.02
C SER A 118 -4.47 0.09 10.50
N ALA A 119 -5.64 -0.28 10.01
CA ALA A 119 -5.89 -0.32 8.57
C ALA A 119 -5.78 1.10 7.97
N PRO A 120 -5.10 1.28 6.82
CA PRO A 120 -5.07 2.57 6.14
C PRO A 120 -6.47 3.00 5.66
N ALA A 121 -6.69 4.30 5.49
CA ALA A 121 -7.94 4.82 4.93
C ALA A 121 -8.20 4.25 3.53
N GLY A 122 -9.46 3.87 3.25
CA GLY A 122 -9.86 3.28 1.97
C GLY A 122 -9.44 1.83 1.75
N VAL A 123 -8.86 1.17 2.77
CA VAL A 123 -8.47 -0.25 2.71
C VAL A 123 -9.45 -1.11 3.48
N ARG A 124 -10.00 -2.17 2.85
CA ARG A 124 -10.78 -3.20 3.53
C ARG A 124 -9.84 -4.23 4.15
N ARG A 125 -9.83 -4.35 5.48
CA ARG A 125 -8.98 -5.30 6.21
C ARG A 125 -9.76 -6.59 6.54
N ILE A 126 -9.10 -7.72 6.39
CA ILE A 126 -9.54 -9.04 6.84
C ILE A 126 -8.48 -9.56 7.81
N ASP A 127 -8.86 -9.81 9.05
CA ASP A 127 -7.95 -10.33 10.08
C ASP A 127 -7.95 -11.86 10.08
N VAL A 128 -6.74 -12.43 10.09
CA VAL A 128 -6.49 -13.87 10.15
C VAL A 128 -5.39 -14.16 11.15
N THR A 129 -5.37 -15.37 11.69
CA THR A 129 -4.36 -15.80 12.66
C THR A 129 -3.38 -16.79 12.05
N SER A 130 -3.89 -17.82 11.37
CA SER A 130 -3.09 -18.93 10.85
C SER A 130 -2.85 -18.85 9.34
N ALA A 131 -1.87 -19.61 8.83
CA ALA A 131 -1.65 -19.77 7.40
C ALA A 131 -2.86 -20.34 6.65
N LEU A 132 -3.60 -21.26 7.29
CA LEU A 132 -4.82 -21.85 6.71
C LEU A 132 -5.94 -20.82 6.60
N GLU A 133 -6.17 -20.02 7.64
CA GLU A 133 -7.14 -18.92 7.58
C GLU A 133 -6.75 -17.88 6.53
N MET A 134 -5.46 -17.52 6.46
CA MET A 134 -4.96 -16.60 5.44
C MET A 134 -5.19 -17.17 4.03
N GLN A 135 -4.91 -18.45 3.80
CA GLN A 135 -5.17 -19.09 2.52
C GLN A 135 -6.66 -19.04 2.18
N ALA A 136 -7.54 -19.43 3.13
CA ALA A 136 -8.98 -19.45 2.91
C ALA A 136 -9.52 -18.04 2.57
N ALA A 137 -9.06 -17.01 3.29
CA ALA A 137 -9.44 -15.62 3.05
C ALA A 137 -8.94 -15.10 1.70
N VAL A 138 -7.75 -15.52 1.27
CA VAL A 138 -7.24 -15.18 -0.07
C VAL A 138 -8.09 -15.86 -1.14
N MET A 139 -8.24 -17.19 -1.07
CA MET A 139 -8.90 -17.97 -2.11
C MET A 139 -10.39 -17.66 -2.25
N SER A 140 -11.07 -17.18 -1.21
CA SER A 140 -12.50 -16.85 -1.27
C SER A 140 -12.81 -15.57 -2.07
N GLU A 141 -11.81 -14.70 -2.27
CA GLU A 141 -12.01 -13.40 -2.91
C GLU A 141 -11.02 -13.10 -4.05
N ILE A 142 -10.07 -14.01 -4.33
CA ILE A 142 -8.99 -13.82 -5.30
C ILE A 142 -9.52 -13.58 -6.72
N ASP A 143 -10.61 -14.23 -7.10
CA ASP A 143 -11.23 -14.13 -8.44
C ASP A 143 -11.72 -12.71 -8.76
N LYS A 144 -11.94 -11.88 -7.73
CA LYS A 144 -12.38 -10.49 -7.88
C LYS A 144 -11.21 -9.50 -7.98
N GLN A 145 -9.97 -9.98 -7.85
CA GLN A 145 -8.79 -9.14 -7.76
C GLN A 145 -8.08 -9.09 -9.11
N HIS A 146 -7.53 -7.92 -9.44
CA HIS A 146 -6.68 -7.73 -10.60
C HIS A 146 -5.20 -8.00 -10.28
N ILE A 147 -4.78 -7.70 -9.04
CA ILE A 147 -3.39 -7.84 -8.59
C ILE A 147 -3.37 -8.51 -7.21
N PHE A 148 -2.46 -9.46 -7.05
CA PHE A 148 -2.16 -10.09 -5.76
C PHE A 148 -0.71 -9.81 -5.34
N ILE A 149 -0.54 -9.23 -4.15
CA ILE A 149 0.76 -8.93 -3.56
C ILE A 149 0.94 -9.75 -2.29
N ALA A 150 1.83 -10.73 -2.36
CA ALA A 150 2.18 -11.55 -1.20
C ALA A 150 3.34 -10.89 -0.44
N SER A 151 3.02 -10.27 0.70
CA SER A 151 4.00 -9.64 1.61
C SER A 151 3.89 -10.11 3.06
N ALA A 152 2.99 -11.06 3.36
CA ALA A 152 2.90 -11.71 4.65
C ALA A 152 4.08 -12.67 4.88
N ALA A 153 4.53 -12.76 6.13
CA ALA A 153 5.49 -13.76 6.58
C ALA A 153 4.75 -15.00 7.08
N VAL A 154 4.25 -15.79 6.13
CA VAL A 154 3.52 -17.04 6.39
C VAL A 154 4.49 -18.09 6.94
N ALA A 155 4.11 -18.77 8.02
CA ALA A 155 4.90 -19.88 8.56
C ALA A 155 4.87 -21.11 7.64
N ASP A 156 6.03 -21.68 7.33
CA ASP A 156 6.14 -22.84 6.43
C ASP A 156 5.58 -24.14 7.02
N TYR A 157 5.50 -24.22 8.36
CA TYR A 157 5.07 -25.40 9.09
C TYR A 157 4.12 -25.03 10.23
N ARG A 158 3.20 -25.94 10.55
CA ARG A 158 2.28 -25.89 11.70
C ARG A 158 2.33 -27.19 12.50
N ALA A 159 1.76 -27.22 13.70
CA ALA A 159 1.59 -28.47 14.45
C ALA A 159 0.73 -29.47 13.66
N ALA A 160 1.11 -30.74 13.65
CA ALA A 160 0.29 -31.83 13.12
C ALA A 160 -1.04 -31.92 13.88
N ASP A 161 -0.95 -31.88 15.21
CA ASP A 161 -2.07 -31.89 16.14
C ASP A 161 -1.91 -30.72 17.12
N ILE A 162 -2.97 -29.93 17.29
CA ILE A 162 -3.01 -28.84 18.26
C ILE A 162 -3.46 -29.43 19.61
N ALA A 163 -2.64 -29.29 20.65
CA ALA A 163 -2.99 -29.79 21.96
C ALA A 163 -4.18 -28.99 22.55
N ALA A 164 -5.19 -29.69 23.08
CA ALA A 164 -6.34 -29.05 23.71
C ALA A 164 -5.99 -28.38 25.05
N ASP A 165 -5.01 -28.95 25.76
CA ASP A 165 -4.49 -28.45 27.03
C ASP A 165 -3.05 -27.97 26.89
N LYS A 166 -2.66 -27.07 27.80
CA LYS A 166 -1.27 -26.62 27.93
C LYS A 166 -0.34 -27.83 28.03
N ILE A 167 0.63 -27.93 27.12
CA ILE A 167 1.62 -29.01 27.12
C ILE A 167 2.39 -28.96 28.44
N LYS A 168 2.12 -29.95 29.30
CA LYS A 168 2.75 -30.12 30.61
C LYS A 168 4.19 -30.60 30.42
N LYS A 169 5.09 -30.18 31.32
CA LYS A 169 6.42 -30.78 31.41
C LYS A 169 6.22 -32.25 31.79
N GLN A 170 6.61 -33.19 30.94
CA GLN A 170 6.65 -34.60 31.34
C GLN A 170 7.78 -34.73 32.38
N GLY A 171 7.47 -35.38 33.51
CA GLY A 171 8.44 -35.52 34.59
C GLY A 171 9.61 -36.39 34.15
N GLY A 172 10.79 -35.78 33.99
CA GLY A 172 12.06 -36.48 33.76
C GLY A 172 12.79 -36.14 32.46
N ASP A 173 12.12 -35.52 31.49
CA ASP A 173 12.73 -35.15 30.21
C ASP A 173 12.61 -33.63 30.00
N ASP A 174 13.75 -32.94 29.88
CA ASP A 174 13.80 -31.48 29.67
C ASP A 174 13.44 -31.08 28.22
N ASN A 175 13.23 -32.07 27.35
CA ASN A 175 12.97 -31.87 25.92
C ASN A 175 11.48 -31.95 25.57
N VAL A 176 11.05 -31.11 24.63
CA VAL A 176 9.72 -31.17 24.01
C VAL A 176 9.89 -31.48 22.54
N THR A 177 9.29 -32.58 22.07
CA THR A 177 9.24 -32.93 20.65
C THR A 177 7.91 -32.45 20.06
N LEU A 178 7.98 -31.66 18.98
CA LEU A 178 6.81 -31.19 18.23
C LEU A 178 6.80 -31.86 16.86
N ASN A 179 5.69 -32.49 16.50
CA ASN A 179 5.49 -32.99 15.15
C ASN A 179 4.87 -31.89 14.29
N LEU A 180 5.54 -31.53 13.20
CA LEU A 180 5.16 -30.41 12.35
C LEU A 180 4.79 -30.88 10.93
N VAL A 181 3.76 -30.28 10.36
CA VAL A 181 3.31 -30.52 8.98
C VAL A 181 3.41 -29.24 8.17
N LYS A 182 3.68 -29.38 6.87
CA LYS A 182 3.86 -28.23 5.97
C LYS A 182 2.55 -27.45 5.79
N ASN A 183 2.66 -26.13 5.80
CA ASN A 183 1.58 -25.22 5.45
C ASN A 183 1.41 -25.08 3.94
N PRO A 184 0.21 -24.69 3.49
CA PRO A 184 -0.03 -24.44 2.08
C PRO A 184 0.81 -23.26 1.57
N ASP A 185 1.34 -23.40 0.36
CA ASP A 185 1.97 -22.27 -0.34
C ASP A 185 0.87 -21.44 -1.01
N ILE A 186 0.48 -20.34 -0.36
CA ILE A 186 -0.58 -19.44 -0.84
C ILE A 186 -0.21 -18.83 -2.20
N VAL A 187 1.06 -18.50 -2.42
CA VAL A 187 1.52 -17.89 -3.68
C VAL A 187 1.44 -18.89 -4.81
N ALA A 188 1.90 -20.12 -4.57
CA ALA A 188 1.78 -21.20 -5.55
C ALA A 188 0.31 -21.54 -5.84
N GLY A 189 -0.55 -21.55 -4.81
CA GLY A 189 -1.99 -21.77 -4.94
C GLY A 189 -2.66 -20.74 -5.85
N VAL A 190 -2.39 -19.45 -5.64
CA VAL A 190 -2.91 -18.37 -6.49
C VAL A 190 -2.32 -18.43 -7.92
N ALA A 191 -1.03 -18.75 -8.05
CA ALA A 191 -0.37 -18.81 -9.35
C ALA A 191 -0.86 -19.96 -10.25
N ALA A 192 -1.44 -21.01 -9.65
CA ALA A 192 -1.98 -22.19 -10.32
C ALA A 192 -3.41 -22.02 -10.85
N LEU A 193 -4.08 -20.90 -10.54
CA LEU A 193 -5.44 -20.62 -11.03
C LEU A 193 -5.45 -20.40 -12.56
N GLN A 194 -6.52 -20.85 -13.22
CA GLN A 194 -6.72 -20.70 -14.67
C GLN A 194 -6.94 -19.23 -15.06
N GLU A 195 -7.83 -18.53 -14.35
CA GLU A 195 -7.92 -17.07 -14.38
C GLU A 195 -7.20 -16.53 -13.16
N LYS A 196 -6.07 -15.86 -13.37
CA LYS A 196 -5.21 -15.39 -12.28
C LYS A 196 -4.95 -13.89 -12.33
N PRO A 197 -4.96 -13.20 -11.18
CA PRO A 197 -4.46 -11.84 -11.11
C PRO A 197 -2.96 -11.79 -11.45
N ALA A 198 -2.44 -10.60 -11.74
CA ALA A 198 -1.01 -10.39 -11.78
C ALA A 198 -0.40 -10.66 -10.39
N VAL A 199 0.37 -11.74 -10.26
CA VAL A 199 0.98 -12.16 -8.99
C VAL A 199 2.35 -11.51 -8.84
N ARG A 200 2.55 -10.78 -7.73
CA ARG A 200 3.84 -10.19 -7.34
C ARG A 200 4.24 -10.74 -5.97
N ARG A 201 5.31 -11.54 -5.91
CA ARG A 201 5.90 -12.00 -4.65
C ARG A 201 6.91 -10.95 -4.19
N TRP A 202 6.69 -10.40 -2.99
CA TRP A 202 7.66 -9.53 -2.34
C TRP A 202 8.21 -10.29 -1.14
N ILE A 203 9.43 -10.80 -1.27
CA ILE A 203 10.10 -11.53 -0.20
C ILE A 203 10.68 -10.49 0.75
N CYS A 204 10.18 -10.47 1.98
CA CYS A 204 10.83 -9.80 3.09
C CYS A 204 11.95 -10.74 3.58
N CYS A 205 13.16 -10.57 3.05
CA CYS A 205 14.38 -11.10 3.68
C CYS A 205 14.80 -10.17 4.82
#